data_AF-A0A7S1K7Z1-F1
#
_entry.id   AF-A0A7S1K7Z1-F1
#
_cell.length_a   1.000
_cell.length_b   1.000
_cell.length_c   1.000
_cell.angle_alpha   90.00
_cell.angle_beta   90.00
_cell.angle_gamma   90.00
#
_symmetry.space_group_name_H-M   'P 1'
#
loop_
_entity.id
_entity.type
_entity.pdbx_description
1 polymer ?
#
loop_
_entity_poly.entity_id
_entity_poly.type
_entity_poly.pdbx_seq_one_letter_code
_entity_poly.pdbx_strand_id
1 'polypeptide(L)'
;MARGLNGGDAAIQLEAATAVRELFAIEGVPPIQEAVDAGVIQPLVGLLSDSGRPTLQGDAACALANIATGTSEQTQAIVDAGGIPPLIQLLSSPDGDVRHQAVCALGNIAVGGPAARDL
;
A
#
# COMPACT_ATOMS: atom_id res chain seq x y z
N MET A 1 13.57 -1.21 -29.00
CA MET A 1 12.39 -0.33 -28.83
C MET A 1 12.33 0.06 -27.36
N ALA A 2 12.93 1.20 -27.01
CA ALA A 2 12.99 1.69 -25.63
C ALA A 2 11.62 2.25 -25.26
N ARG A 3 10.85 1.50 -24.45
CA ARG A 3 9.62 2.02 -23.83
C ARG A 3 10.06 3.10 -22.85
N GLY A 4 9.66 4.34 -23.15
CA GLY A 4 10.01 5.52 -22.38
C GLY A 4 9.66 5.33 -20.92
N LEU A 5 10.64 5.53 -20.06
CA LEU A 5 10.43 5.83 -18.65
C LEU A 5 9.68 7.17 -18.63
N ASN A 6 8.36 7.11 -18.46
CA ASN A 6 7.54 8.29 -18.30
C ASN A 6 8.03 8.96 -17.01
N GLY A 7 8.56 10.18 -17.08
CA GLY A 7 9.24 10.82 -15.94
C GLY A 7 8.37 10.93 -14.68
N GLY A 8 7.03 10.93 -14.84
CA GLY A 8 6.07 10.87 -13.74
C GLY A 8 6.04 9.53 -13.02
N ASP A 9 6.07 8.41 -13.76
CA ASP A 9 6.10 7.06 -13.18
C ASP A 9 7.40 6.82 -12.41
N ALA A 10 8.53 7.31 -12.92
CA ALA A 10 9.82 7.14 -12.24
C ALA A 10 9.90 7.91 -10.91
N ALA A 11 9.32 9.11 -10.84
CA ALA A 11 9.24 9.89 -9.61
C ALA A 11 8.34 9.21 -8.58
N ILE A 12 7.14 8.79 -8.98
CA ILE A 12 6.20 8.06 -8.12
C ILE A 12 6.82 6.74 -7.63
N GLN A 13 7.53 6.03 -8.52
CA GLN A 13 8.23 4.79 -8.16
C GLN A 13 9.38 5.03 -7.17
N LEU A 14 10.14 6.11 -7.33
CA LEU A 14 11.23 6.44 -6.41
C LEU A 14 10.68 6.84 -5.03
N GLU A 15 9.65 7.67 -5.03
CA GLU A 15 8.99 8.14 -3.81
C GLU A 15 8.37 6.96 -3.06
N ALA A 16 7.73 6.05 -3.77
CA ALA A 16 7.10 4.90 -3.16
C ALA A 16 8.08 3.77 -2.79
N ALA A 17 9.15 3.56 -3.56
CA ALA A 17 10.25 2.71 -3.13
C ALA A 17 10.95 3.28 -1.89
N THR A 18 11.05 4.62 -1.79
CA THR A 18 11.57 5.29 -0.59
C THR A 18 10.62 5.08 0.58
N ALA A 19 9.31 5.23 0.40
CA ALA A 19 8.31 4.96 1.43
C ALA A 19 8.34 3.50 1.93
N VAL A 20 8.40 2.52 1.02
CA VAL A 20 8.59 1.11 1.36
C VAL A 20 9.87 0.95 2.17
N ARG A 21 10.98 1.49 1.67
CA ARG A 21 12.28 1.35 2.33
C ARG A 21 12.32 2.02 3.69
N GLU A 22 11.69 3.18 3.89
CA GLU A 22 11.56 3.82 5.20
C GLU A 22 10.71 2.99 6.15
N LEU A 23 9.61 2.40 5.67
CA LEU A 23 8.77 1.52 6.48
C LEU A 23 9.51 0.26 6.95
N PHE A 24 10.40 -0.30 6.12
CA PHE A 24 11.15 -1.52 6.43
C PHE A 24 12.55 -1.28 7.03
N ALA A 25 13.14 -0.07 6.90
CA ALA A 25 14.49 0.23 7.38
C ALA A 25 14.55 0.64 8.86
N ILE A 26 13.43 1.03 9.45
CA ILE A 26 13.35 1.26 10.89
C ILE A 26 13.23 -0.13 11.51
N GLU A 27 14.17 -0.52 12.38
CA GLU A 27 14.27 -1.85 13.05
C GLU A 27 13.11 -2.10 14.07
N GLY A 28 11.90 -1.87 13.61
CA GLY A 28 10.65 -1.78 14.35
C GLY A 28 9.76 -0.91 13.50
N VAL A 29 8.73 -1.50 12.90
CA VAL A 29 7.69 -0.81 12.10
C VAL A 29 7.44 0.57 12.71
N PRO A 30 7.68 1.69 12.00
CA PRO A 30 7.43 3.02 12.56
C PRO A 30 6.00 3.04 13.07
N PRO A 31 5.72 3.73 14.19
CA PRO A 31 4.36 3.82 14.70
C PRO A 31 3.48 4.28 13.54
N ILE A 32 2.42 3.52 13.23
CA ILE A 32 1.62 3.65 12.00
C ILE A 32 1.23 5.11 11.72
N GLN A 33 1.03 5.90 12.78
CA GLN A 33 0.75 7.33 12.71
C GLN A 33 1.84 8.15 12.00
N GLU A 34 3.13 7.91 12.27
CA GLU A 34 4.23 8.63 11.60
C GLU A 34 4.28 8.33 10.10
N ALA A 35 3.98 7.09 9.71
CA ALA A 35 3.89 6.72 8.29
C ALA A 35 2.75 7.48 7.59
N VAL A 36 1.58 7.58 8.25
CA VAL A 36 0.45 8.35 7.71
C VAL A 36 0.77 9.85 7.66
N ASP A 37 1.37 10.40 8.71
CA ASP A 37 1.75 11.82 8.78
C ASP A 37 2.83 12.19 7.73
N ALA A 38 3.69 11.23 7.36
CA ALA A 38 4.66 11.38 6.28
C ALA A 38 4.04 11.33 4.87
N GLY A 39 2.72 11.08 4.75
CA GLY A 39 2.01 11.12 3.48
C GLY A 39 2.26 9.93 2.57
N VAL A 40 2.76 8.81 3.10
CA VAL A 40 3.21 7.65 2.31
C VAL A 40 2.09 6.87 1.61
N ILE A 41 0.83 7.06 2.02
CA ILE A 41 -0.32 6.28 1.52
C ILE A 41 -0.52 6.48 0.01
N GLN A 42 -0.48 7.72 -0.47
CA GLN A 42 -0.68 8.02 -1.90
C GLN A 42 0.39 7.36 -2.79
N PRO A 43 1.70 7.49 -2.50
CA PRO A 43 2.75 6.76 -3.21
C PRO A 43 2.56 5.23 -3.21
N LEU A 44 2.19 4.64 -2.05
CA LEU A 44 1.96 3.20 -1.94
C LEU A 44 0.79 2.74 -2.81
N VAL A 45 -0.32 3.49 -2.82
CA VAL A 45 -1.47 3.20 -3.70
C VAL A 45 -1.06 3.28 -5.18
N GLY A 46 -0.21 4.24 -5.55
CA GLY A 46 0.36 4.33 -6.90
C GLY A 46 1.13 3.08 -7.31
N LEU A 47 1.96 2.52 -6.42
CA LEU A 47 2.73 1.31 -6.69
C LEU A 47 1.86 0.07 -6.92
N LEU A 48 0.70 -0.04 -6.29
CA LEU A 48 -0.19 -1.18 -6.50
C LEU A 48 -0.59 -1.34 -7.97
N SER A 49 -0.62 -0.23 -8.72
CA SER A 49 -0.97 -0.24 -10.15
C SER A 49 0.23 -0.51 -11.07
N ASP A 50 1.46 -0.55 -10.55
CA ASP A 50 2.67 -0.79 -11.34
C ASP A 50 2.87 -2.29 -11.63
N SER A 51 2.17 -2.74 -12.67
CA SER A 51 2.22 -4.13 -13.15
C SER A 51 3.61 -4.57 -13.66
N GLY A 52 4.55 -3.63 -13.82
CA GLY A 52 5.92 -3.92 -14.25
C GLY A 52 6.83 -4.40 -13.12
N ARG A 53 6.39 -4.30 -11.85
CA ARG A 53 7.21 -4.57 -10.67
C ARG A 53 6.41 -5.30 -9.58
N PRO A 54 6.14 -6.60 -9.74
CA PRO A 54 5.32 -7.38 -8.80
C PRO A 54 5.87 -7.39 -7.37
N THR A 55 7.19 -7.40 -7.20
CA THR A 55 7.82 -7.29 -5.88
C THR A 55 7.45 -5.98 -5.16
N LEU A 56 7.51 -4.84 -5.86
CA LEU A 56 7.10 -3.55 -5.27
C LEU A 56 5.58 -3.49 -5.01
N GLN A 57 4.76 -4.13 -5.85
CA GLN A 57 3.32 -4.25 -5.60
C GLN A 57 3.04 -5.03 -4.30
N GLY A 58 3.77 -6.12 -4.07
CA GLY A 58 3.68 -6.92 -2.85
C GLY A 58 4.12 -6.14 -1.61
N ASP A 59 5.26 -5.45 -1.67
CA ASP A 59 5.77 -4.63 -0.58
C ASP A 59 4.82 -3.46 -0.26
N ALA A 60 4.25 -2.81 -1.28
CA ALA A 60 3.27 -1.75 -1.11
C ALA A 60 1.95 -2.25 -0.50
N ALA A 61 1.46 -3.42 -0.95
CA ALA A 61 0.28 -4.04 -0.36
C ALA A 61 0.52 -4.44 1.11
N CYS A 62 1.70 -4.97 1.43
CA CYS A 62 2.11 -5.29 2.81
C CYS A 62 2.15 -4.02 3.69
N ALA A 63 2.75 -2.94 3.17
CA ALA A 63 2.80 -1.65 3.85
C ALA A 63 1.40 -1.12 4.18
N LEU A 64 0.49 -1.13 3.20
CA LEU A 64 -0.90 -0.70 3.40
C LEU A 64 -1.66 -1.63 4.36
N ALA A 65 -1.39 -2.93 4.33
CA ALA A 65 -1.96 -3.88 5.28
C ALA A 65 -1.56 -3.53 6.71
N ASN A 66 -0.29 -3.19 6.94
CA ASN A 66 0.20 -2.76 8.25
C ASN A 66 -0.46 -1.45 8.69
N ILE A 67 -0.59 -0.46 7.79
CA ILE A 67 -1.27 0.81 8.10
C ILE A 67 -2.74 0.57 8.48
N ALA A 68 -3.44 -0.32 7.79
CA ALA A 68 -4.83 -0.66 8.08
C ALA A 68 -5.04 -1.40 9.42
N THR A 69 -3.98 -1.93 10.05
CA THR A 69 -4.09 -2.49 11.43
C THR A 69 -4.21 -1.42 12.51
N GLY A 70 -3.84 -0.18 12.19
CA GLY A 70 -3.79 0.94 13.12
C GLY A 70 -5.18 1.49 13.47
N THR A 71 -5.44 2.80 13.41
CA THR A 71 -6.75 3.39 13.76
C THR A 71 -7.75 3.36 12.60
N SER A 72 -9.03 3.61 12.90
CA SER A 72 -10.06 3.73 11.87
C SER A 72 -9.81 4.93 10.94
N GLU A 73 -9.18 6.00 11.44
CA GLU A 73 -8.76 7.15 10.63
C GLU A 73 -7.65 6.77 9.64
N GLN A 74 -6.69 5.95 10.06
CA GLN A 74 -5.61 5.45 9.20
C GLN A 74 -6.16 4.51 8.13
N THR A 75 -7.14 3.69 8.50
CA THR A 75 -7.89 2.85 7.53
C THR A 75 -8.66 3.71 6.53
N GLN A 76 -9.36 4.74 7.01
CA GLN A 76 -10.12 5.66 6.16
C GLN A 76 -9.20 6.43 5.20
N ALA A 77 -7.99 6.81 5.64
CA ALA A 77 -7.02 7.46 4.77
C ALA A 77 -6.61 6.59 3.57
N ILE A 78 -6.52 5.27 3.73
CA ILE A 78 -6.25 4.32 2.62
C ILE A 78 -7.45 4.29 1.65
N VAL A 79 -8.68 4.30 2.20
CA VAL A 79 -9.91 4.31 1.39
C VAL A 79 -10.01 5.61 0.59
N ASP A 80 -9.80 6.76 1.25
CA ASP A 80 -9.85 8.09 0.64
C ASP A 80 -8.74 8.27 -0.40
N ALA A 81 -7.60 7.62 -0.20
CA ALA A 81 -6.53 7.57 -1.17
C ALA A 81 -6.84 6.71 -2.41
N GLY A 82 -7.95 5.99 -2.42
CA GLY A 82 -8.35 5.13 -3.54
C GLY A 82 -7.62 3.78 -3.58
N GLY A 83 -7.16 3.27 -2.43
CA GLY A 83 -6.40 2.01 -2.37
C GLY A 83 -7.22 0.74 -2.64
N ILE A 84 -8.54 0.76 -2.47
CA ILE A 84 -9.38 -0.45 -2.60
C ILE A 84 -9.39 -1.04 -4.03
N PRO A 85 -9.70 -0.27 -5.09
CA PRO A 85 -9.73 -0.82 -6.45
C PRO A 85 -8.43 -1.52 -6.89
N PRO A 86 -7.23 -0.94 -6.69
CA PRO A 86 -5.99 -1.62 -7.09
C PRO A 86 -5.68 -2.84 -6.21
N LEU A 87 -6.00 -2.82 -4.91
CA LEU A 87 -5.88 -4.03 -4.07
C LEU A 87 -6.76 -5.18 -4.58
N ILE A 88 -7.98 -4.89 -5.03
CA ILE A 88 -8.86 -5.90 -5.65
C ILE A 88 -8.24 -6.43 -6.96
N GLN A 89 -7.63 -5.57 -7.77
CA GLN A 89 -6.95 -6.01 -9.00
C GLN A 89 -5.78 -6.94 -8.71
N LEU A 90 -5.00 -6.68 -7.65
CA LEU A 90 -3.88 -7.52 -7.23
C LEU A 90 -4.29 -8.94 -6.81
N LEU A 91 -5.57 -9.18 -6.45
CA LEU A 91 -6.08 -10.53 -6.23
C LEU A 91 -6.01 -11.42 -7.47
N SER A 92 -5.92 -10.81 -8.66
CA SER A 92 -5.73 -11.52 -9.94
C SER A 92 -4.26 -11.60 -10.36
N SER A 93 -3.32 -11.15 -9.53
CA SER A 93 -1.88 -11.23 -9.81
C SER A 93 -1.46 -12.69 -10.05
N PRO A 94 -0.56 -12.98 -10.99
CA PRO A 94 0.02 -14.32 -11.14
C PRO A 94 0.91 -14.70 -9.94
N ASP A 95 1.42 -13.70 -9.22
CA ASP A 95 2.28 -13.87 -8.04
C ASP A 95 1.44 -14.18 -6.79
N GLY A 96 1.75 -15.30 -6.13
CA GLY A 96 1.03 -15.77 -4.95
C GLY A 96 1.22 -14.90 -3.71
N ASP A 97 2.41 -14.33 -3.53
CA ASP A 97 2.72 -13.47 -2.40
C ASP A 97 2.00 -12.13 -2.54
N VAL A 98 1.97 -11.56 -3.76
CA VAL A 98 1.21 -10.34 -4.04
C VAL A 98 -0.28 -10.54 -3.76
N ARG A 99 -0.86 -11.68 -4.18
CA ARG A 99 -2.26 -12.01 -3.86
C ARG A 99 -2.48 -12.10 -2.35
N HIS A 100 -1.58 -12.76 -1.63
CA HIS A 100 -1.68 -12.91 -0.18
C HIS A 100 -1.67 -11.54 0.51
N GLN A 101 -0.73 -10.66 0.16
CA GLN A 101 -0.64 -9.32 0.73
C GLN A 101 -1.88 -8.47 0.41
N ALA A 102 -2.41 -8.56 -0.82
CA ALA A 102 -3.64 -7.86 -1.20
C ALA A 102 -4.86 -8.33 -0.39
N VAL A 103 -4.99 -9.64 -0.15
CA VAL A 103 -6.05 -10.19 0.73
C VAL A 103 -5.87 -9.68 2.16
N CYS A 104 -4.65 -9.72 2.69
CA CYS A 104 -4.37 -9.21 4.04
C CYS A 104 -4.72 -7.73 4.19
N ALA A 105 -4.34 -6.89 3.21
CA ALA A 105 -4.68 -5.48 3.21
C ALA A 105 -6.19 -5.25 3.22
N LEU A 106 -6.92 -5.92 2.32
CA LEU A 106 -8.39 -5.80 2.24
C LEU A 106 -9.07 -6.30 3.52
N GLY A 107 -8.58 -7.40 4.11
CA GLY A 107 -9.10 -7.92 5.38
C GLY A 107 -8.91 -6.92 6.52
N ASN A 108 -7.72 -6.33 6.62
CA ASN A 108 -7.43 -5.33 7.64
C ASN A 108 -8.28 -4.06 7.45
N ILE A 109 -8.48 -3.62 6.21
CA ILE A 109 -9.37 -2.47 5.90
C ILE A 109 -10.81 -2.79 6.29
N ALA A 110 -11.30 -3.99 5.99
CA ALA A 110 -12.66 -4.41 6.35
C ALA A 110 -12.89 -4.47 7.86
N VAL A 111 -11.87 -4.89 8.63
CA VAL A 111 -11.92 -4.95 10.10
C VAL A 111 -11.64 -3.59 10.76
N GLY A 112 -10.85 -2.73 10.11
CA GLY A 112 -10.47 -1.40 10.61
C GLY A 112 -11.50 -0.30 10.35
N GLY A 113 -12.44 -0.53 9.42
CA GLY A 113 -13.48 0.44 9.07
C GLY A 113 -14.39 0.82 10.25
N PRO A 114 -15.00 2.02 10.23
CA PRO A 114 -15.82 2.54 11.33
C PRO A 114 -16.98 1.61 11.72
N ALA A 115 -17.48 0.78 10.80
CA ALA A 115 -18.54 -0.18 11.09
C ALA A 115 -18.11 -1.41 11.90
N ALA A 116 -16.80 -1.74 11.95
CA ALA A 116 -16.32 -2.99 12.52
C ALA A 116 -15.69 -2.84 13.92
N ARG A 117 -15.32 -1.63 14.35
CA ARG A 117 -14.70 -1.37 15.65
C ARG A 117 -15.61 -0.78 16.73
N ASP A 118 -16.76 -0.24 16.34
CA ASP A 118 -17.74 0.37 17.25
C ASP A 118 -18.87 -0.59 17.67
N LEU A 119 -18.65 -1.90 17.55
CA LEU A 119 -19.63 -2.97 17.83
C LEU A 119 -19.25 -3.82 19.05
#